data_AF-A0A7T3RF45-F1
#
_entry.id   AF-A0A7T3RF45-F1
#
_cell.length_a   1.000
_cell.length_b   1.000
_cell.length_c   1.000
_cell.angle_alpha   90.00
_cell.angle_beta   90.00
_cell.angle_gamma   90.00
#
_symmetry.space_group_name_H-M   'P 1'
#
loop_
_entity.id
_entity.type
_entity.pdbx_description
1 polymer ?
#
loop_
_entity_poly.entity_id
_entity_poly.type
_entity_poly.pdbx_seq_one_letter_code
_entity_poly.pdbx_strand_id
1 'polypeptide(L)'
;MDFVEKMRCLWFRLFYYFSYYLRKLLCMAFGGEECLCCGKLSFGAPLCSRCANKRLLEPSVSVCSRCPVCGRPLVSERGLCMDCRRSRTVFHADSVFPVFAYRLWKKNLLFSWKMSDRRSLSPLFAAVCDGVLKTGFGEGCVLVPVPPRAGKIRRRGWDQIDELCRYLRFFYGYKVLYLLRRLSTVQQKKLDRSHRLSGIGKAYTLSSKGRAFCDKKRMPAKVIVIDDVLTTGATAENCCSVLKEAGVLKVCFLSLFIVD
;
A
#
# COMPACT_ATOMS: atom_id res chain seq x y z
N MET A 1 -3.12 2.41 -24.96
CA MET A 1 -2.36 1.35 -24.25
C MET A 1 -1.71 0.47 -25.31
N ASP A 2 -0.39 0.34 -25.28
CA ASP A 2 0.40 -0.36 -26.31
C ASP A 2 0.08 -1.88 -26.34
N PHE A 3 0.22 -2.52 -27.50
CA PHE A 3 -0.06 -3.94 -27.75
C PHE A 3 0.70 -4.84 -26.76
N VAL A 4 1.96 -4.50 -26.48
CA VAL A 4 2.80 -5.21 -25.50
C VAL A 4 2.17 -5.17 -24.09
N GLU A 5 1.64 -4.03 -23.67
CA GLU A 5 1.02 -3.88 -22.35
C GLU A 5 -0.29 -4.69 -22.25
N LYS A 6 -1.08 -4.75 -23.35
CA LYS A 6 -2.26 -5.63 -23.44
C LYS A 6 -1.88 -7.10 -23.27
N MET A 7 -0.82 -7.55 -23.94
CA MET A 7 -0.33 -8.93 -23.78
C MET A 7 0.15 -9.21 -22.35
N ARG A 8 0.92 -8.30 -21.73
CA ARG A 8 1.37 -8.45 -20.34
C ARG A 8 0.18 -8.55 -19.37
N CYS A 9 -0.84 -7.75 -19.58
CA CYS A 9 -2.08 -7.80 -18.82
C CYS A 9 -2.80 -9.15 -18.99
N LEU A 10 -2.93 -9.63 -20.23
CA LEU A 10 -3.56 -10.92 -20.52
C LEU A 10 -2.81 -12.07 -19.85
N TRP A 11 -1.50 -12.16 -20.04
CA TRP A 11 -0.66 -13.20 -19.44
C TRP A 11 -0.70 -13.17 -17.91
N PHE A 12 -0.66 -11.98 -17.31
CA PHE A 12 -0.77 -11.84 -15.84
C PHE A 12 -2.11 -12.37 -15.33
N ARG A 13 -3.22 -12.03 -16.01
CA ARG A 13 -4.56 -12.52 -15.65
C ARG A 13 -4.70 -14.03 -15.85
N LEU A 14 -4.21 -14.57 -16.97
CA LEU A 14 -4.23 -16.01 -17.24
C LEU A 14 -3.45 -16.80 -16.19
N PHE A 15 -2.22 -16.37 -15.89
CA PHE A 15 -1.40 -17.00 -14.85
C PHE A 15 -2.04 -16.92 -13.47
N TYR A 16 -2.65 -15.77 -13.14
CA TYR A 16 -3.43 -15.61 -11.92
C TYR A 16 -4.59 -16.60 -11.84
N TYR A 17 -5.46 -16.65 -12.86
CA TYR A 17 -6.62 -17.54 -12.85
C TYR A 17 -6.20 -19.00 -12.79
N PHE A 18 -5.18 -19.41 -13.55
CA PHE A 18 -4.61 -20.75 -13.48
C PHE A 18 -4.14 -21.07 -12.05
N SER A 19 -3.32 -20.22 -11.45
CA SER A 19 -2.81 -20.41 -10.08
C SER A 19 -3.93 -20.39 -9.02
N TYR A 20 -4.95 -19.57 -9.22
CA TYR A 20 -6.12 -19.46 -8.35
C TYR A 20 -6.96 -20.75 -8.39
N TYR A 21 -7.32 -21.23 -9.58
CA TYR A 21 -8.12 -22.43 -9.75
C TYR A 21 -7.36 -23.69 -9.34
N LEU A 22 -6.07 -23.80 -9.68
CA LEU A 22 -5.22 -24.91 -9.24
C LEU A 22 -5.16 -24.97 -7.72
N ARG A 23 -4.90 -23.85 -7.05
CA ARG A 23 -4.88 -23.78 -5.59
C ARG A 23 -6.23 -24.11 -4.98
N LYS A 24 -7.32 -23.60 -5.55
CA LYS A 24 -8.67 -23.91 -5.09
C LYS A 24 -8.95 -25.41 -5.19
N LEU A 25 -8.57 -26.04 -6.30
CA LEU A 25 -8.71 -27.48 -6.51
C LEU A 25 -7.88 -28.29 -5.52
N LEU A 26 -6.60 -27.92 -5.31
CA LEU A 26 -5.75 -28.55 -4.30
C LEU A 26 -6.32 -28.38 -2.89
N CYS A 27 -6.78 -27.18 -2.51
CA CYS A 27 -7.45 -26.98 -1.23
C CYS A 27 -8.70 -27.86 -1.11
N MET A 28 -9.52 -27.99 -2.14
CA MET A 28 -10.69 -28.88 -2.09
C MET A 28 -10.30 -30.36 -1.93
N ALA A 29 -9.23 -30.81 -2.59
CA ALA A 29 -8.74 -32.18 -2.50
C ALA A 29 -8.11 -32.53 -1.14
N PHE A 30 -7.45 -31.56 -0.49
CA PHE A 30 -6.67 -31.77 0.73
C PHE A 30 -7.30 -31.15 2.00
N GLY A 31 -8.63 -30.99 2.04
CA GLY A 31 -9.36 -30.61 3.25
C GLY A 31 -9.40 -29.11 3.56
N GLY A 32 -8.99 -28.25 2.62
CA GLY A 32 -9.13 -26.80 2.67
C GLY A 32 -8.19 -26.10 3.65
N GLU A 33 -8.50 -24.85 3.98
CA GLU A 33 -7.81 -24.09 5.04
C GLU A 33 -8.83 -23.33 5.90
N GLU A 34 -8.47 -23.02 7.15
CA GLU A 34 -9.34 -22.25 8.04
C GLU A 34 -9.39 -20.77 7.66
N CYS A 35 -10.59 -20.20 7.65
CA CYS A 35 -10.80 -18.77 7.47
C CYS A 35 -10.30 -18.00 8.70
N LEU A 36 -9.33 -17.10 8.51
CA LEU A 36 -8.75 -16.29 9.59
C LEU A 36 -9.77 -15.40 10.32
N CYS A 37 -10.94 -15.14 9.73
CA CYS A 37 -11.98 -14.30 10.32
C CYS A 37 -13.02 -15.09 11.14
N CYS A 38 -13.40 -16.29 10.70
CA CYS A 38 -14.54 -17.00 11.29
C CYS A 38 -14.30 -18.50 11.56
N GLY A 39 -13.10 -19.01 11.33
CA GLY A 39 -12.73 -20.42 11.55
C GLY A 39 -13.34 -21.41 10.56
N LYS A 40 -14.34 -21.01 9.76
CA LYS A 40 -14.95 -21.90 8.76
C LYS A 40 -13.98 -22.25 7.65
N LEU A 41 -14.25 -23.36 6.97
CA LEU A 41 -13.50 -23.81 5.82
C LEU A 41 -13.46 -22.75 4.70
N SER A 42 -12.29 -22.59 4.11
CA SER A 42 -11.99 -21.70 3.01
C SER A 42 -11.11 -22.39 1.97
N PHE A 43 -11.15 -21.90 0.73
CA PHE A 43 -10.50 -22.53 -0.41
C PHE A 43 -9.78 -21.48 -1.24
N GLY A 44 -8.48 -21.69 -1.46
CA GLY A 44 -7.63 -20.84 -2.30
C GLY A 44 -7.07 -19.57 -1.61
N ALA A 45 -7.65 -19.14 -0.50
CA ALA A 45 -7.13 -18.07 0.34
C ALA A 45 -7.59 -18.29 1.78
N PRO A 46 -6.86 -17.74 2.78
CA PRO A 46 -7.19 -17.92 4.20
C PRO A 46 -8.39 -17.04 4.64
N LEU A 47 -9.36 -16.86 3.75
CA LEU A 47 -10.64 -16.18 3.97
C LEU A 47 -11.73 -16.86 3.14
N CYS A 48 -12.84 -17.23 3.78
CA CYS A 48 -14.01 -17.71 3.06
C CYS A 48 -14.70 -16.58 2.26
N SER A 49 -15.42 -16.94 1.19
CA SER A 49 -16.09 -15.97 0.30
C SER A 49 -16.99 -14.98 1.04
N ARG A 50 -17.73 -15.45 2.06
CA ARG A 50 -18.57 -14.60 2.91
C ARG A 50 -17.75 -13.55 3.68
N CYS A 51 -16.61 -13.93 4.29
CA CYS A 51 -15.79 -12.99 5.04
C CYS A 51 -15.03 -12.02 4.12
N ALA A 52 -14.55 -12.50 2.97
CA ALA A 52 -13.95 -11.64 1.96
C ALA A 52 -14.95 -10.57 1.48
N ASN A 53 -16.18 -10.96 1.10
CA ASN A 53 -17.16 -10.03 0.56
C ASN A 53 -17.80 -9.13 1.64
N LYS A 54 -18.27 -9.68 2.76
CA LYS A 54 -19.04 -8.91 3.76
C LYS A 54 -18.19 -8.21 4.82
N ARG A 55 -16.94 -8.64 5.06
CA ARG A 55 -16.14 -8.15 6.20
C ARG A 55 -14.82 -7.49 5.81
N LEU A 56 -14.30 -7.81 4.63
CA LEU A 56 -13.08 -7.21 4.10
C LEU A 56 -13.40 -6.10 3.10
N LEU A 57 -14.32 -6.35 2.16
CA LEU A 57 -14.66 -5.41 1.09
C LEU A 57 -15.72 -4.36 1.49
N GLU A 58 -16.58 -4.65 2.47
CA GLU A 58 -17.49 -3.63 3.01
C GLU A 58 -16.69 -2.62 3.87
N PRO A 59 -16.77 -1.31 3.55
CA PRO A 59 -16.10 -0.29 4.32
C PRO A 59 -16.71 -0.25 5.72
N SER A 60 -15.92 -0.62 6.74
CA SER A 60 -16.32 -0.54 8.15
C SER A 60 -16.41 0.91 8.67
N VAL A 61 -16.61 1.90 7.80
CA VAL A 61 -16.37 3.32 8.12
C VAL A 61 -17.41 4.19 7.42
N SER A 62 -18.65 4.10 7.86
CA SER A 62 -19.68 5.07 7.51
C SER A 62 -19.84 6.21 8.52
N VAL A 63 -19.20 6.21 9.71
CA VAL A 63 -19.56 7.21 10.75
C VAL A 63 -18.42 7.77 11.63
N CYS A 64 -17.18 7.27 11.55
CA CYS A 64 -16.09 7.85 12.35
C CYS A 64 -15.39 8.98 11.61
N SER A 65 -15.42 10.20 12.17
CA SER A 65 -14.47 11.25 11.80
C SER A 65 -13.04 10.70 11.88
N ARG A 66 -12.20 10.93 10.87
CA ARG A 66 -10.79 10.50 10.86
C ARG A 66 -9.89 11.67 11.21
N CYS A 67 -8.73 11.36 11.79
CA CYS A 67 -7.66 12.33 11.98
C CYS A 67 -7.23 12.87 10.60
N PRO A 68 -7.27 14.19 10.36
CA PRO A 68 -6.87 14.78 9.08
C PRO A 68 -5.37 14.63 8.78
N VAL A 69 -4.55 14.33 9.81
CA VAL A 69 -3.10 14.16 9.68
C VAL A 69 -2.71 12.73 9.33
N CYS A 70 -3.09 11.75 10.15
CA CYS A 70 -2.68 10.34 9.98
C CYS A 70 -3.78 9.41 9.45
N GLY A 71 -5.02 9.91 9.30
CA GLY A 71 -6.16 9.14 8.82
C GLY A 71 -6.72 8.11 9.80
N ARG A 72 -6.21 8.05 11.04
CA ARG A 72 -6.72 7.17 12.11
C ARG A 72 -8.20 7.48 12.38
N PRO A 73 -9.09 6.47 12.48
CA PRO A 73 -10.45 6.68 12.97
C PRO A 73 -10.41 7.30 14.37
N LEU A 74 -11.14 8.40 14.55
CA LEU A 74 -11.34 9.00 15.87
C LEU A 74 -12.51 8.29 16.53
N VAL A 75 -12.32 7.82 17.76
CA VAL A 75 -13.35 7.09 18.51
C VAL A 75 -14.03 8.06 19.48
N SER A 76 -13.23 8.72 20.30
CA SER A 76 -13.71 9.72 21.28
C SER A 76 -13.05 11.07 21.07
N GLU A 77 -12.03 11.15 20.21
CA GLU A 77 -11.32 12.38 19.94
C GLU A 77 -12.07 13.27 18.94
N ARG A 78 -11.91 14.58 19.09
CA ARG A 78 -12.41 15.58 18.12
C ARG A 78 -11.23 16.19 17.38
N GLY A 79 -11.35 16.30 16.06
CA GLY A 79 -10.34 16.90 15.18
C GLY A 79 -9.09 16.04 14.97
N LEU A 80 -8.25 15.88 15.98
CA LEU A 80 -6.97 15.15 15.91
C LEU A 80 -6.94 13.98 16.91
N CYS A 81 -6.31 12.86 16.54
CA CYS A 81 -5.99 11.78 17.47
C CYS A 81 -4.91 12.20 18.49
N MET A 82 -4.81 11.47 19.60
CA MET A 82 -3.86 11.79 20.68
C MET A 82 -2.41 11.88 20.22
N ASP A 83 -1.97 10.97 19.34
CA ASP A 83 -0.60 10.97 18.82
C ASP A 83 -0.32 12.24 18.01
N CYS A 84 -1.21 12.60 17.09
CA CYS A 84 -1.04 13.80 16.26
C CYS A 84 -1.24 15.11 17.03
N ARG A 85 -1.92 15.09 18.19
CA ARG A 85 -1.96 16.23 19.11
C ARG A 85 -0.61 16.43 19.80
N ARG A 86 0.06 15.34 20.21
CA ARG A 86 1.38 15.39 20.85
C ARG A 86 2.49 15.75 19.87
N SER A 87 2.50 15.11 18.71
CA SER A 87 3.48 15.36 17.67
C SER A 87 2.89 14.99 16.32
N ARG A 88 2.76 15.98 15.43
CA ARG A 88 2.37 15.72 14.05
C ARG A 88 3.52 15.00 13.36
N THR A 89 3.21 13.95 12.61
CA THR A 89 4.23 13.09 12.00
C THR A 89 4.19 13.07 10.47
N VAL A 90 3.10 13.54 9.86
CA VAL A 90 2.95 13.64 8.41
C VAL A 90 2.47 15.05 8.06
N PHE A 91 3.28 15.78 7.32
CA PHE A 91 3.10 17.18 6.96
C PHE A 91 2.94 17.37 5.46
N HIS A 92 3.67 16.58 4.66
CA HIS A 92 3.73 16.76 3.21
C HIS A 92 2.65 15.97 2.44
N ALA A 93 1.86 15.15 3.12
CA ALA A 93 0.72 14.47 2.51
C ALA A 93 -0.53 15.36 2.58
N ASP A 94 -1.21 15.57 1.45
CA ASP A 94 -2.48 16.31 1.40
C ASP A 94 -3.63 15.51 2.02
N SER A 95 -3.50 14.18 2.08
CA SER A 95 -4.44 13.30 2.77
C SER A 95 -3.79 11.96 3.06
N VAL A 96 -4.07 11.38 4.23
CA VAL A 96 -3.64 10.03 4.61
C VAL A 96 -4.86 9.15 4.83
N PHE A 97 -4.89 8.00 4.17
CA PHE A 97 -6.03 7.08 4.20
C PHE A 97 -5.56 5.67 4.55
N PRO A 98 -5.64 5.25 5.83
CA PRO A 98 -5.48 3.86 6.20
C PRO A 98 -6.80 3.10 6.00
N VAL A 99 -6.71 1.98 5.29
CA VAL A 99 -7.86 1.13 4.96
C VAL A 99 -8.37 0.38 6.20
N PHE A 100 -7.45 -0.26 6.94
CA PHE A 100 -7.78 -1.05 8.12
C PHE A 100 -7.06 -0.55 9.38
N ALA A 101 -7.72 -0.67 10.54
CA ALA A 101 -7.03 -0.66 11.82
C ALA A 101 -6.29 -2.00 12.01
N TYR A 102 -5.10 -1.97 12.60
CA TYR A 102 -4.29 -3.15 12.90
C TYR A 102 -4.80 -3.87 14.16
N ARG A 103 -6.05 -4.39 14.10
CA ARG A 103 -6.73 -5.04 15.23
C ARG A 103 -7.42 -6.33 14.80
N LEU A 104 -7.71 -7.18 15.80
CA LEU A 104 -8.50 -8.42 15.64
C LEU A 104 -7.92 -9.32 14.52
N TRP A 105 -8.78 -10.05 13.81
CA TRP A 105 -8.39 -10.95 12.73
C TRP A 105 -7.68 -10.26 11.56
N LYS A 106 -7.84 -8.93 11.39
CA LYS A 106 -7.18 -8.16 10.33
C LYS A 106 -5.65 -8.07 10.55
N LYS A 107 -5.19 -8.07 11.81
CA LYS A 107 -3.77 -8.22 12.15
C LYS A 107 -3.20 -9.55 11.64
N ASN A 108 -3.95 -10.64 11.84
CA ASN A 108 -3.54 -11.97 11.37
C ASN A 108 -3.51 -12.03 9.85
N LEU A 109 -4.44 -11.35 9.17
CA LEU A 109 -4.45 -11.24 7.70
C LEU A 109 -3.18 -10.56 7.16
N LEU A 110 -2.80 -9.42 7.75
CA LEU A 110 -1.55 -8.74 7.39
C LEU A 110 -0.33 -9.61 7.70
N PHE A 111 -0.32 -10.28 8.85
CA PHE A 111 0.77 -11.19 9.22
C PHE A 111 0.87 -12.35 8.21
N SER A 112 -0.22 -13.02 7.85
CA SER A 112 -0.21 -14.10 6.86
C SER A 112 0.30 -13.63 5.50
N TRP A 113 -0.14 -12.45 5.05
CA TRP A 113 0.30 -11.89 3.77
C TRP A 113 1.77 -11.46 3.79
N LYS A 114 2.15 -10.68 4.80
CA LYS A 114 3.48 -10.07 4.89
C LYS A 114 4.51 -11.05 5.41
N MET A 115 4.21 -11.84 6.44
CA MET A 115 5.18 -12.65 7.18
C MET A 115 5.18 -14.13 6.78
N SER A 116 4.02 -14.70 6.45
CA SER A 116 3.89 -16.11 6.04
C SER A 116 3.85 -16.30 4.52
N ASP A 117 4.21 -15.27 3.74
CA ASP A 117 4.27 -15.28 2.27
C ASP A 117 2.98 -15.79 1.58
N ARG A 118 1.80 -15.56 2.19
CA ARG A 118 0.50 -15.93 1.61
C ARG A 118 0.09 -14.95 0.50
N ARG A 119 0.72 -15.06 -0.67
CA ARG A 119 0.49 -14.20 -1.85
C ARG A 119 -0.94 -14.27 -2.42
N SER A 120 -1.75 -15.27 -2.04
CA SER A 120 -3.19 -15.31 -2.37
C SER A 120 -3.98 -14.15 -1.77
N LEU A 121 -3.44 -13.44 -0.79
CA LEU A 121 -4.07 -12.26 -0.21
C LEU A 121 -3.85 -10.97 -1.02
N SER A 122 -2.84 -10.94 -1.91
CA SER A 122 -2.57 -9.80 -2.80
C SER A 122 -3.77 -9.38 -3.69
N PRO A 123 -4.47 -10.29 -4.39
CA PRO A 123 -5.67 -9.92 -5.16
C PRO A 123 -6.81 -9.39 -4.27
N LEU A 124 -6.98 -9.90 -3.05
CA LEU A 124 -8.00 -9.44 -2.11
C LEU A 124 -7.69 -8.02 -1.64
N PHE A 125 -6.44 -7.74 -1.25
CA PHE A 125 -6.03 -6.38 -0.90
C PHE A 125 -6.10 -5.41 -2.09
N ALA A 126 -5.81 -5.88 -3.31
CA ALA A 126 -5.97 -5.07 -4.51
C ALA A 126 -7.44 -4.69 -4.75
N ALA A 127 -8.37 -5.63 -4.55
CA ALA A 127 -9.81 -5.36 -4.65
C ALA A 127 -10.29 -4.32 -3.62
N VAL A 128 -9.81 -4.43 -2.38
CA VAL A 128 -10.11 -3.44 -1.33
C VAL A 128 -9.54 -2.06 -1.70
N CYS A 129 -8.28 -2.00 -2.13
CA CYS A 129 -7.65 -0.76 -2.56
C CYS A 129 -8.38 -0.15 -3.75
N ASP A 130 -8.82 -0.93 -4.74
CA ASP A 130 -9.60 -0.44 -5.87
C ASP A 130 -10.90 0.23 -5.42
N GLY A 131 -11.65 -0.39 -4.51
CA GLY A 131 -12.86 0.21 -3.94
C GLY A 131 -12.57 1.57 -3.29
N VAL A 132 -11.53 1.65 -2.45
CA VAL A 132 -11.11 2.89 -1.79
C VAL A 132 -10.63 3.95 -2.78
N LEU A 133 -9.86 3.55 -3.80
CA LEU A 133 -9.32 4.45 -4.81
C LEU A 133 -10.44 5.09 -5.62
N LYS A 134 -11.43 4.30 -6.05
CA LYS A 134 -12.61 4.77 -6.79
C LYS A 134 -13.44 5.75 -5.98
N THR A 135 -13.77 5.41 -4.73
CA THR A 135 -14.68 6.24 -3.92
C THR A 135 -13.99 7.44 -3.28
N GLY A 136 -12.72 7.30 -2.88
CA GLY A 136 -12.02 8.29 -2.07
C GLY A 136 -11.13 9.26 -2.85
N PHE A 137 -10.68 8.88 -4.05
CA PHE A 137 -9.68 9.65 -4.79
C PHE A 137 -10.07 10.02 -6.22
N GLY A 138 -11.15 9.46 -6.76
CA GLY A 138 -11.62 9.72 -8.12
C GLY A 138 -10.72 9.11 -9.20
N GLU A 139 -11.06 9.39 -10.46
CA GLU A 139 -10.37 8.82 -11.62
C GLU A 139 -8.98 9.45 -11.88
N GLY A 140 -8.16 8.76 -12.67
CA GLY A 140 -6.87 9.29 -13.14
C GLY A 140 -5.73 9.27 -12.12
N CYS A 141 -5.90 8.59 -10.98
CA CYS A 141 -4.88 8.53 -9.94
C CYS A 141 -3.63 7.75 -10.39
N VAL A 142 -2.44 8.33 -10.20
CA VAL A 142 -1.16 7.65 -10.41
C VAL A 142 -0.66 7.08 -9.10
N LEU A 143 -0.44 5.76 -9.07
CA LEU A 143 0.03 5.05 -7.89
C LEU A 143 1.56 5.04 -7.84
N VAL A 144 2.13 5.32 -6.67
CA VAL A 144 3.58 5.29 -6.42
C VAL A 144 3.84 4.32 -5.26
N PRO A 145 4.36 3.11 -5.51
CA PRO A 145 4.65 2.16 -4.44
C PRO A 145 5.81 2.66 -3.56
N VAL A 146 5.68 2.49 -2.25
CA VAL A 146 6.80 2.70 -1.31
C VAL A 146 7.88 1.65 -1.58
N PRO A 147 9.15 2.05 -1.82
CA PRO A 147 10.23 1.10 -2.05
C PRO A 147 10.56 0.29 -0.79
N PRO A 148 10.80 -1.02 -0.93
CA PRO A 148 11.07 -1.89 0.20
C PRO A 148 12.49 -1.68 0.71
N ARG A 149 12.80 -2.30 1.85
CA ARG A 149 14.20 -2.43 2.30
C ARG A 149 14.93 -3.43 1.38
N ALA A 150 16.14 -3.10 0.92
CA ALA A 150 16.91 -3.96 0.00
C ALA A 150 17.08 -5.41 0.49
N GLY A 151 17.22 -5.63 1.80
CA GLY A 151 17.30 -6.98 2.39
C GLY A 151 15.97 -7.76 2.42
N LYS A 152 14.82 -7.08 2.25
CA LYS A 152 13.48 -7.70 2.27
C LYS A 152 13.26 -8.55 1.02
N ILE A 153 13.56 -8.00 -0.16
CA ILE A 153 13.43 -8.72 -1.44
C ILE A 153 14.39 -9.91 -1.48
N ARG A 154 15.67 -9.73 -1.11
CA ARG A 154 16.67 -10.82 -1.15
C ARG A 154 16.28 -12.04 -0.31
N ARG A 155 15.59 -11.84 0.82
CA ARG A 155 15.19 -12.92 1.72
C ARG A 155 13.95 -13.67 1.25
N ARG A 156 13.00 -12.97 0.61
CA ARG A 156 11.67 -13.51 0.30
C ARG A 156 11.40 -13.74 -1.19
N GLY A 157 12.21 -13.14 -2.06
CA GLY A 157 12.03 -13.20 -3.51
C GLY A 157 10.88 -12.34 -4.06
N TRP A 158 10.19 -11.55 -3.23
CA TRP A 158 9.11 -10.66 -3.67
C TRP A 158 8.92 -9.43 -2.78
N ASP A 159 8.19 -8.44 -3.30
CA ASP A 159 7.74 -7.24 -2.59
C ASP A 159 6.21 -7.19 -2.59
N GLN A 160 5.64 -7.14 -1.39
CA GLN A 160 4.20 -7.04 -1.12
C GLN A 160 3.54 -5.88 -1.85
N ILE A 161 4.18 -4.71 -1.81
CA ILE A 161 3.60 -3.48 -2.36
C ILE A 161 3.79 -3.43 -3.88
N ASP A 162 4.90 -3.94 -4.39
CA ASP A 162 5.04 -4.17 -5.83
C ASP A 162 3.95 -5.13 -6.35
N GLU A 163 3.76 -6.28 -5.69
CA GLU A 163 2.76 -7.25 -6.09
C GLU A 163 1.34 -6.67 -6.04
N LEU A 164 0.98 -5.98 -4.95
CA LEU A 164 -0.28 -5.26 -4.84
C LEU A 164 -0.49 -4.29 -6.00
N CYS A 165 0.52 -3.48 -6.32
CA CYS A 165 0.48 -2.53 -7.43
C CYS A 165 0.40 -3.22 -8.80
N ARG A 166 0.95 -4.43 -8.97
CA ARG A 166 0.76 -5.23 -10.20
C ARG A 166 -0.68 -5.67 -10.36
N TYR A 167 -1.34 -6.12 -9.29
CA TYR A 167 -2.78 -6.41 -9.34
C TYR A 167 -3.60 -5.15 -9.65
N LEU A 168 -3.30 -4.01 -8.99
CA LEU A 168 -3.94 -2.73 -9.29
C LEU A 168 -3.78 -2.31 -10.77
N ARG A 169 -2.57 -2.46 -11.33
CA ARG A 169 -2.32 -2.20 -12.75
C ARG A 169 -3.10 -3.15 -13.66
N PHE A 170 -2.92 -4.45 -13.49
CA PHE A 170 -3.35 -5.43 -14.49
C PHE A 170 -4.81 -5.86 -14.34
N PHE A 171 -5.43 -5.78 -13.16
CA PHE A 171 -6.85 -6.05 -12.99
C PHE A 171 -7.71 -4.80 -13.10
N TYR A 172 -7.23 -3.67 -12.58
CA TYR A 172 -8.03 -2.46 -12.41
C TYR A 172 -7.57 -1.27 -13.27
N GLY A 173 -6.47 -1.40 -14.02
CA GLY A 173 -6.04 -0.40 -15.00
C GLY A 173 -5.30 0.81 -14.42
N TYR A 174 -4.92 0.79 -13.14
CA TYR A 174 -4.21 1.93 -12.53
C TYR A 174 -2.82 2.14 -13.15
N LYS A 175 -2.46 3.42 -13.34
CA LYS A 175 -1.10 3.81 -13.74
C LYS A 175 -0.17 3.76 -12.52
N VAL A 176 0.84 2.89 -12.55
CA VAL A 176 1.83 2.76 -11.47
C VAL A 176 3.19 3.30 -11.90
N LEU A 177 3.77 4.24 -11.14
CA LEU A 177 5.10 4.79 -11.38
C LEU A 177 6.03 4.57 -10.19
N TYR A 178 7.17 3.92 -10.42
CA TYR A 178 8.22 3.69 -9.43
C TYR A 178 9.15 4.91 -9.33
N LEU A 179 8.63 6.02 -8.78
CA LEU A 179 9.33 7.31 -8.73
C LEU A 179 10.32 7.41 -7.57
N LEU A 180 10.19 6.54 -6.57
CA LEU A 180 10.99 6.56 -5.35
C LEU A 180 11.99 5.41 -5.32
N ARG A 181 13.09 5.60 -4.58
CA ARG A 181 13.99 4.54 -4.12
C ARG A 181 14.37 4.78 -2.66
N ARG A 182 14.66 3.70 -1.96
CA ARG A 182 15.17 3.77 -0.58
C ARG A 182 16.68 3.97 -0.58
N LEU A 183 17.17 4.81 0.33
CA LEU A 183 18.60 5.02 0.55
C LEU A 183 19.17 3.90 1.42
N SER A 184 20.42 3.52 1.18
CA SER A 184 21.14 2.59 2.06
C SER A 184 21.49 3.25 3.40
N THR A 185 21.75 2.48 4.44
CA THR A 185 22.16 3.01 5.76
C THR A 185 23.41 3.90 5.65
N VAL A 186 24.34 3.57 4.76
CA VAL A 186 25.53 4.39 4.48
C VAL A 186 25.15 5.71 3.81
N GLN A 187 24.24 5.68 2.84
CA GLN A 187 23.77 6.88 2.16
C GLN A 187 22.99 7.79 3.11
N GLN A 188 22.18 7.24 4.01
CA GLN A 188 21.48 7.98 5.06
C GLN A 188 22.47 8.69 5.97
N LYS A 189 23.47 7.98 6.52
CA LYS A 189 24.52 8.60 7.36
C LYS A 189 25.29 9.73 6.65
N LYS A 190 25.57 9.58 5.35
CA LYS A 190 26.25 10.63 4.55
C LYS A 190 25.35 11.84 4.34
N LEU A 191 24.07 11.63 4.02
CA LEU A 191 23.08 12.70 3.83
C LEU A 191 22.76 13.42 5.15
N ASP A 192 22.66 12.69 6.26
CA ASP A 192 22.44 13.27 7.58
C ASP A 192 23.63 14.16 8.00
N ARG A 193 24.86 13.80 7.59
CA ARG A 193 26.05 14.66 7.78
C ARG A 193 25.97 15.95 6.97
N SER A 194 25.41 15.93 5.76
CA SER A 194 25.25 17.13 4.92
C SER A 194 24.00 17.96 5.25
N HIS A 195 22.94 17.36 5.82
CA HIS A 195 21.64 17.98 6.08
C HIS A 195 21.37 18.34 7.55
N ARG A 196 22.40 18.42 8.41
CA ARG A 196 22.29 18.67 9.88
C ARG A 196 21.50 19.92 10.30
N LEU A 197 21.03 20.74 9.38
CA LEU A 197 20.22 21.94 9.64
C LEU A 197 18.69 21.72 9.56
N SER A 198 18.20 20.54 9.16
CA SER A 198 16.75 20.31 8.92
C SER A 198 16.08 19.23 9.81
N GLY A 199 16.83 18.54 10.67
CA GLY A 199 16.28 17.63 11.68
C GLY A 199 15.61 16.33 11.18
N ILE A 200 15.41 16.13 9.87
CA ILE A 200 14.77 14.94 9.30
C ILE A 200 15.76 14.20 8.40
N GLY A 201 16.22 13.04 8.82
CA GLY A 201 17.04 12.17 7.98
C GLY A 201 16.25 11.63 6.79
N LYS A 202 16.72 11.87 5.56
CA LYS A 202 16.05 11.40 4.34
C LYS A 202 16.30 9.90 4.16
N ALA A 203 15.29 9.07 4.36
CA ALA A 203 15.37 7.62 4.12
C ALA A 203 15.08 7.23 2.66
N TYR A 204 14.48 8.15 1.89
CA TYR A 204 14.04 7.95 0.51
C TYR A 204 14.52 9.09 -0.39
N THR A 205 14.60 8.82 -1.69
CA THR A 205 14.91 9.81 -2.73
C THR A 205 14.26 9.40 -4.05
N LEU A 206 14.33 10.25 -5.07
CA LEU A 206 13.88 9.88 -6.41
C LEU A 206 14.69 8.69 -6.98
N SER A 207 13.99 7.75 -7.60
CA SER A 207 14.61 6.73 -8.45
C SER A 207 15.25 7.37 -9.69
N SER A 208 16.01 6.62 -10.48
CA SER A 208 16.51 7.12 -11.79
C SER A 208 15.36 7.59 -12.68
N LYS A 209 14.26 6.83 -12.71
CA LYS A 209 13.03 7.21 -13.40
C LYS A 209 12.38 8.45 -12.79
N GLY A 210 12.33 8.54 -11.46
CA GLY A 210 11.82 9.71 -10.75
C GLY A 210 12.56 10.99 -11.11
N ARG A 211 13.90 10.95 -11.13
CA ARG A 211 14.73 12.09 -11.57
C ARG A 211 14.44 12.48 -13.00
N ALA A 212 14.40 11.52 -13.92
CA ALA A 212 14.07 11.80 -15.32
C ALA A 212 12.68 12.43 -15.53
N PHE A 213 11.69 12.12 -14.68
CA PHE A 213 10.39 12.79 -14.69
C PHE A 213 10.48 14.21 -14.14
N CYS A 214 11.21 14.40 -13.05
CA CYS A 214 11.45 15.69 -12.42
C CYS A 214 12.17 16.66 -13.37
N ASP A 215 13.32 16.24 -13.92
CA ASP A 215 14.17 17.06 -14.80
C ASP A 215 13.41 17.52 -16.07
N LYS A 216 12.51 16.68 -16.57
CA LYS A 216 11.66 16.97 -17.74
C LYS A 216 10.37 17.72 -17.40
N LYS A 217 10.15 18.10 -16.13
CA LYS A 217 8.89 18.70 -15.62
C LYS A 217 7.64 17.87 -15.98
N ARG A 218 7.76 16.54 -15.89
CA ARG A 218 6.71 15.55 -16.25
C ARG A 218 6.13 14.83 -15.03
N MET A 219 6.38 15.32 -13.82
CA MET A 219 5.79 14.74 -12.62
C MET A 219 4.26 14.80 -12.70
N PRO A 220 3.54 13.74 -12.30
CA PRO A 220 2.08 13.79 -12.27
C PRO A 220 1.61 14.89 -11.33
N ALA A 221 0.53 15.60 -11.68
CA ALA A 221 -0.05 16.62 -10.80
C ALA A 221 -0.56 16.02 -9.48
N LYS A 222 -1.10 14.80 -9.54
CA LYS A 222 -1.60 14.05 -8.39
C LYS A 222 -1.01 12.64 -8.36
N VAL A 223 -0.53 12.22 -7.20
CA VAL A 223 -0.07 10.85 -6.95
C VAL A 223 -0.64 10.30 -5.64
N ILE A 224 -0.77 8.98 -5.57
CA ILE A 224 -1.12 8.24 -4.37
C ILE A 224 0.04 7.32 -4.03
N VAL A 225 0.72 7.61 -2.93
CA VAL A 225 1.77 6.74 -2.38
C VAL A 225 1.10 5.57 -1.67
N ILE A 226 1.51 4.34 -1.97
CA ILE A 226 0.91 3.12 -1.39
C ILE A 226 1.93 2.38 -0.52
N ASP A 227 1.53 2.01 0.70
CA ASP A 227 2.33 1.18 1.63
C ASP A 227 1.47 0.14 2.38
N ASP A 228 2.11 -0.83 3.03
CA ASP A 228 1.41 -1.90 3.74
C ASP A 228 0.96 -1.47 5.14
N VAL A 229 1.79 -0.72 5.86
CA VAL A 229 1.53 -0.35 7.25
C VAL A 229 1.99 1.07 7.55
N LEU A 230 1.09 1.89 8.07
CA LEU A 230 1.37 3.17 8.68
C LEU A 230 1.53 2.99 10.20
N THR A 231 2.74 3.25 10.70
CA THR A 231 3.04 3.26 12.14
C THR A 231 3.17 4.70 12.63
N THR A 232 4.39 5.20 12.75
CA THR A 232 4.67 6.58 13.18
C THR A 232 4.35 7.60 12.09
N GLY A 233 4.20 7.18 10.83
CA GLY A 233 4.05 8.10 9.69
C GLY A 233 5.38 8.56 9.08
N ALA A 234 6.53 8.17 9.65
CA ALA A 234 7.84 8.60 9.14
C ALA A 234 8.09 8.21 7.67
N THR A 235 7.66 7.00 7.25
CA THR A 235 7.73 6.57 5.85
C THR A 235 6.86 7.44 4.96
N ALA A 236 5.62 7.71 5.39
CA ALA A 236 4.68 8.54 4.65
C ALA A 236 5.27 9.94 4.45
N GLU A 237 5.73 10.56 5.53
CA GLU A 237 6.32 11.88 5.49
C GLU A 237 7.54 11.96 4.56
N ASN A 238 8.48 11.02 4.68
CA ASN A 238 9.67 10.99 3.83
C ASN A 238 9.30 10.84 2.34
N CYS A 239 8.41 9.90 2.02
CA CYS A 239 8.02 9.67 0.64
C CYS A 239 7.23 10.85 0.06
N CYS A 240 6.33 11.43 0.84
CA CYS A 240 5.52 12.56 0.41
C CYS A 240 6.36 13.82 0.23
N SER A 241 7.27 14.10 1.16
CA SER A 241 8.21 15.23 1.07
C SER A 241 9.06 15.16 -0.20
N VAL A 242 9.66 14.00 -0.51
CA VAL A 242 10.46 13.82 -1.73
C VAL A 242 9.64 14.08 -3.02
N LEU A 243 8.37 13.69 -3.04
CA LEU A 243 7.50 13.90 -4.21
C LEU A 243 7.03 15.36 -4.32
N LYS A 244 6.74 16.03 -3.19
CA LYS A 244 6.42 17.46 -3.15
C LYS A 244 7.62 18.30 -3.62
N GLU A 245 8.82 18.00 -3.12
CA GLU A 245 10.09 18.63 -3.56
C GLU A 245 10.35 18.43 -5.06
N ALA A 246 9.93 17.30 -5.61
CA ALA A 246 10.03 17.00 -7.05
C ALA A 246 8.97 17.72 -7.91
N GLY A 247 8.08 18.53 -7.31
CA GLY A 247 7.06 19.30 -8.02
C GLY A 247 5.71 18.60 -8.22
N VAL A 248 5.42 17.53 -7.48
CA VAL A 248 4.05 16.97 -7.45
C VAL A 248 3.13 17.89 -6.66
N LEU A 249 2.02 18.32 -7.27
CA LEU A 249 1.10 19.28 -6.63
C LEU A 249 0.30 18.64 -5.50
N LYS A 250 -0.25 17.44 -5.72
CA LYS A 250 -1.05 16.70 -4.73
C LYS A 250 -0.48 15.30 -4.48
N VAL A 251 -0.08 15.04 -3.25
CA VAL A 251 0.44 13.77 -2.78
C VAL A 251 -0.47 13.23 -1.69
N CYS A 252 -1.20 12.17 -2.01
CA CYS A 252 -1.98 11.41 -1.05
C CYS A 252 -1.20 10.17 -0.58
N PHE A 253 -1.46 9.69 0.62
CA PHE A 253 -0.88 8.45 1.14
C PHE A 253 -1.98 7.45 1.47
N LEU A 254 -1.93 6.26 0.87
CA LEU A 254 -2.82 5.14 1.11
C LEU A 254 -2.02 4.03 1.82
N SER A 255 -2.51 3.57 2.96
CA SER A 255 -1.94 2.41 3.63
C SER A 255 -2.98 1.33 3.83
N LEU A 256 -2.61 0.07 3.66
CA LEU A 256 -3.52 -1.03 3.98
C LEU A 256 -3.89 -1.06 5.46
N PHE A 257 -2.92 -0.78 6.35
CA PHE A 257 -3.12 -0.85 7.79
C PHE A 257 -2.56 0.36 8.52
N ILE A 258 -3.20 0.79 9.60
CA ILE A 258 -2.62 1.70 10.59
C ILE A 258 -2.48 1.00 11.94
N VAL A 259 -1.31 1.14 12.57
CA VAL A 259 -1.09 0.72 13.95
C VAL A 259 -1.61 1.82 14.88
N ASP A 260 -2.50 1.44 15.77
CA ASP A 260 -3.05 2.30 16.81
C ASP A 260 -2.27 2.19 18.12
#